data_AF-A0A3M2TB95-F1
#
_entry.id   AF-A0A3M2TB95-F1
#
_cell.length_a   1.000
_cell.length_b   1.000
_cell.length_c   1.000
_cell.angle_alpha   90.00
_cell.angle_beta   90.00
_cell.angle_gamma   90.00
#
_symmetry.space_group_name_H-M   'P 1'
#
loop_
_entity.id
_entity.type
_entity.pdbx_description
1 polymer ?
#
loop_
_entity_poly.entity_id
_entity_poly.type
_entity_poly.pdbx_seq_one_letter_code
_entity_poly.pdbx_strand_id
1 'polypeptide(L)'
;MCLMHQRRHRLTEPPGQGCIADLRVTDPRLDMTRLQDCKGPLIKECYEWIFDHPDFTAWRKHDRNSVLWVSGDPGKGKTMLMMGIIHALSQLKSDANPIYVSYFFCERADPRLNSATAVLRSHIYMMVMERPELLVHFEDKYNFAGRQLFEDANAFYALSEIFKDIVSDMQVVLVVDAIDECKDGRSQLLELIDQTKYTSSKAKWVISSRNRPDNAGKRTESDVVNLDLDVNWRYVSIAVETYLNQKLPVLANVKGYDGQIYHTVRECLQVRTEETFLWVSAVCSALESTPRRKALSVLKRLPGELRNTYQQMLNDVRSMDDAEDTDLCMRMLAAMASSRRPMRLVELAASAGLPSDCIKDHDSLVELVYLCGSFLTIRGEAVYVTHSSARKFLATEVFSRDSNETSQTGGRFLPMRPDTSPMAAYK
;
A
#
# COMPACT_ATOMS: atom_id res chain seq x y z
N MET A 1 34.16 -32.50 26.10
CA MET A 1 33.89 -31.40 27.05
C MET A 1 33.20 -30.17 26.44
N CYS A 2 33.30 -29.89 25.13
CA CYS A 2 32.61 -28.75 24.50
C CYS A 2 31.07 -28.87 24.43
N LEU A 3 30.51 -30.08 24.26
CA LEU A 3 29.06 -30.29 24.17
C LEU A 3 28.30 -30.17 25.50
N MET A 4 29.00 -30.31 26.65
CA MET A 4 28.37 -30.11 27.96
C MET A 4 28.34 -28.64 28.40
N HIS A 5 29.15 -27.78 27.79
CA HIS A 5 29.19 -26.35 28.14
C HIS A 5 28.04 -25.56 27.47
N GLN A 6 27.64 -25.94 26.25
CA GLN A 6 26.44 -25.36 25.62
C GLN A 6 25.13 -25.79 26.29
N ARG A 7 25.08 -26.97 26.93
CA ARG A 7 23.91 -27.41 27.72
C ARG A 7 23.79 -26.71 29.08
N ARG A 8 24.89 -26.22 29.66
CA ARG A 8 24.86 -25.54 30.97
C ARG A 8 24.43 -24.08 30.92
N HIS A 9 24.57 -23.40 29.77
CA HIS A 9 24.10 -22.02 29.61
C HIS A 9 22.60 -21.87 29.31
N ARG A 10 21.89 -22.95 28.94
CA ARG A 10 20.42 -22.92 28.76
C ARG A 10 19.62 -23.15 30.05
N LEU A 11 20.29 -23.43 31.18
CA LEU A 11 19.63 -23.76 32.45
C LEU A 11 19.25 -22.53 33.30
N THR A 12 19.46 -21.32 32.79
CA THR A 12 19.15 -20.06 33.51
C THR A 12 18.10 -19.20 32.82
N GLU A 13 17.58 -19.62 31.66
CA GLU A 13 16.50 -18.92 30.99
C GLU A 13 15.15 -19.50 31.46
N PRO A 14 14.17 -18.69 31.88
CA PRO A 14 12.80 -19.15 32.09
C PRO A 14 12.29 -19.95 30.88
N PRO A 15 11.46 -20.98 31.10
CA PRO A 15 10.92 -21.82 30.03
C PRO A 15 10.29 -20.96 28.93
N GLY A 16 10.66 -21.23 27.68
CA GLY A 16 10.17 -20.51 26.50
C GLY A 16 10.98 -19.29 26.04
N GLN A 17 11.93 -18.76 26.82
CA GLN A 17 12.61 -17.50 26.45
C GLN A 17 13.49 -17.60 25.19
N GLY A 18 14.24 -18.70 25.03
CA GLY A 18 14.97 -18.98 23.80
C GLY A 18 14.06 -19.16 22.58
N CYS A 19 12.87 -19.72 22.75
CA CYS A 19 11.88 -19.90 21.69
C CYS A 19 11.34 -18.54 21.19
N ILE A 20 10.96 -17.66 22.12
CA ILE A 20 10.49 -16.31 21.79
C ILE A 20 11.59 -15.50 21.09
N ALA A 21 12.84 -15.65 21.53
CA ALA A 21 14.00 -15.01 20.90
C ALA A 21 14.19 -15.51 19.46
N ASP A 22 14.15 -16.82 19.23
CA ASP A 22 14.30 -17.42 17.92
C ASP A 22 13.10 -17.16 16.99
N LEU A 23 11.90 -16.93 17.55
CA LEU A 23 10.68 -16.56 16.81
C LEU A 23 10.73 -15.11 16.31
N ARG A 24 11.29 -14.19 17.10
CA ARG A 24 11.30 -12.74 16.82
C ARG A 24 12.19 -12.40 15.62
N VAL A 25 11.59 -11.97 14.50
CA VAL A 25 12.30 -11.36 13.36
C VAL A 25 12.48 -9.86 13.57
N THR A 26 11.40 -9.21 14.02
CA THR A 26 11.32 -7.79 14.34
C THR A 26 10.39 -7.61 15.55
N ASP A 27 10.25 -6.38 16.06
CA ASP A 27 9.16 -6.02 16.97
C ASP A 27 8.20 -5.06 16.25
N PRO A 28 7.00 -5.54 15.85
CA PRO A 28 6.06 -4.71 15.10
C PRO A 28 5.69 -3.41 15.81
N ARG A 29 5.73 -3.36 17.15
CA ARG A 29 5.47 -2.13 17.92
C ARG A 29 6.53 -1.06 17.62
N LEU A 30 7.79 -1.46 17.54
CA LEU A 30 8.89 -0.57 17.18
C LEU A 30 8.85 -0.20 15.69
N ASP A 31 8.43 -1.12 14.82
CA ASP A 31 8.22 -0.82 13.40
C ASP A 31 7.12 0.24 13.21
N MET A 32 6.01 0.14 13.96
CA MET A 32 4.95 1.14 13.97
C MET A 32 5.47 2.50 14.43
N THR A 33 6.24 2.56 15.53
CA THR A 33 6.87 3.80 16.02
C THR A 33 7.80 4.40 14.96
N ARG A 34 8.68 3.59 14.34
CA ARG A 34 9.57 4.04 13.26
C ARG A 34 8.78 4.63 12.09
N LEU A 35 7.71 3.96 11.66
CA LEU A 35 6.89 4.45 10.56
C LEU A 35 6.15 5.75 10.91
N GLN A 36 5.69 5.92 12.16
CA GLN A 36 5.11 7.19 12.64
C GLN A 36 6.14 8.31 12.66
N ASP A 37 7.36 8.05 13.15
CA ASP A 37 8.45 9.04 13.12
C ASP A 37 8.80 9.47 11.70
N CYS A 38 8.77 8.54 10.74
CA CYS A 38 9.05 8.83 9.33
C CYS A 38 7.90 9.55 8.61
N LYS A 39 6.64 9.19 8.86
CA LYS A 39 5.48 9.70 8.11
C LYS A 39 4.82 10.91 8.78
N GLY A 40 5.13 11.16 10.05
CA GLY A 40 4.54 12.19 10.89
C GLY A 40 3.50 11.66 11.87
N PRO A 41 3.02 12.52 12.78
CA PRO A 41 2.12 12.10 13.85
C PRO A 41 0.80 11.57 13.30
N LEU A 42 0.22 10.61 14.03
CA LEU A 42 -1.10 10.08 13.74
C LEU A 42 -2.16 11.12 14.11
N ILE A 43 -2.90 11.61 13.11
CA ILE A 43 -3.93 12.64 13.26
C ILE A 43 -5.31 11.97 13.24
N LYS A 44 -6.02 12.05 14.36
CA LYS A 44 -7.31 11.35 14.55
C LYS A 44 -8.34 11.70 13.48
N GLU A 45 -8.48 12.98 13.20
CA GLU A 45 -9.45 13.52 12.25
C GLU A 45 -9.18 13.07 10.80
N CYS A 46 -8.00 12.53 10.50
CA CYS A 46 -7.68 12.00 9.16
C CYS A 46 -8.16 10.56 8.94
N TYR A 47 -8.45 9.80 10.00
CA TYR A 47 -8.86 8.39 9.87
C TYR A 47 -10.17 8.05 10.56
N GLU A 48 -10.68 8.88 11.48
CA GLU A 48 -11.85 8.51 12.29
C GLU A 48 -13.13 8.27 11.49
N TRP A 49 -13.23 8.85 10.28
CA TRP A 49 -14.33 8.61 9.35
C TRP A 49 -14.56 7.13 9.05
N ILE A 50 -13.53 6.30 9.13
CA ILE A 50 -13.65 4.87 8.83
C ILE A 50 -14.54 4.15 9.83
N PHE A 51 -14.60 4.60 11.08
CA PHE A 51 -15.32 3.88 12.13
C PHE A 51 -16.84 3.97 11.97
N ASP A 52 -17.32 5.01 11.28
CA ASP A 52 -18.72 5.20 10.90
C ASP A 52 -19.01 4.71 9.47
N HIS A 53 -17.98 4.26 8.74
CA HIS A 53 -18.16 3.79 7.37
C HIS A 53 -18.97 2.48 7.35
N PRO A 54 -19.93 2.32 6.42
CA PRO A 54 -20.76 1.11 6.34
C PRO A 54 -19.95 -0.18 6.24
N ASP A 55 -18.92 -0.20 5.40
CA ASP A 55 -18.05 -1.37 5.19
C ASP A 55 -17.29 -1.77 6.47
N PHE A 56 -16.67 -0.81 7.15
CA PHE A 56 -15.97 -1.09 8.41
C PHE A 56 -16.95 -1.58 9.48
N THR A 57 -18.13 -0.96 9.57
CA THR A 57 -19.18 -1.35 10.51
C THR A 57 -19.69 -2.76 10.23
N ALA A 58 -19.90 -3.10 8.96
CA ALA A 58 -20.32 -4.42 8.53
C ALA A 58 -19.26 -5.48 8.86
N TRP A 59 -17.98 -5.21 8.58
CA TRP A 59 -16.89 -6.10 8.97
C TRP A 59 -16.82 -6.29 10.48
N ARG A 60 -16.94 -5.21 11.26
CA ARG A 60 -16.82 -5.28 12.72
C ARG A 60 -17.96 -6.08 13.36
N LYS A 61 -19.21 -5.89 12.92
CA LYS A 61 -20.41 -6.47 13.56
C LYS A 61 -20.75 -7.89 13.13
N HIS A 62 -20.44 -8.29 11.90
CA HIS A 62 -20.84 -9.59 11.38
C HIS A 62 -19.73 -10.63 11.58
N ASP A 63 -20.06 -11.78 12.17
CA ASP A 63 -19.10 -12.87 12.40
C ASP A 63 -18.67 -13.57 11.11
N ARG A 64 -19.49 -13.50 10.05
CA ARG A 64 -19.15 -14.03 8.72
C ARG A 64 -18.13 -13.16 7.97
N ASN A 65 -18.07 -11.87 8.30
CA ASN A 65 -17.15 -10.92 7.68
C ASN A 65 -15.81 -10.95 8.43
N SER A 66 -15.00 -11.94 8.11
CA SER A 66 -13.72 -12.16 8.75
C SER A 66 -12.60 -11.28 8.18
N VAL A 67 -12.76 -10.70 6.98
CA VAL A 67 -11.71 -9.89 6.34
C VAL A 67 -12.22 -8.52 5.92
N LEU A 68 -11.55 -7.46 6.38
CA LEU A 68 -11.63 -6.11 5.83
C LEU A 68 -10.42 -5.88 4.93
N TRP A 69 -10.66 -5.62 3.65
CA TRP A 69 -9.62 -5.31 2.69
C TRP A 69 -9.64 -3.82 2.34
N VAL A 70 -8.58 -3.11 2.68
CA VAL A 70 -8.40 -1.68 2.42
C VAL A 70 -7.52 -1.51 1.18
N SER A 71 -8.13 -1.18 0.06
CA SER A 71 -7.44 -0.96 -1.22
C SER A 71 -7.30 0.52 -1.55
N GLY A 72 -6.35 0.85 -2.43
CA GLY A 72 -6.28 2.17 -3.04
C GLY A 72 -4.87 2.54 -3.49
N ASP A 73 -4.76 3.60 -4.26
CA ASP A 73 -3.51 4.06 -4.83
C ASP A 73 -2.45 4.43 -3.77
N PRO A 74 -1.15 4.46 -4.13
CA PRO A 74 -0.12 5.06 -3.30
C PRO A 74 -0.42 6.50 -2.94
N GLY A 75 0.01 6.86 -1.73
CA GLY A 75 -0.19 8.23 -1.23
C GLY A 75 -1.60 8.52 -0.71
N LYS A 76 -2.54 7.56 -0.76
CA LYS A 76 -3.90 7.70 -0.18
C LYS A 76 -3.96 7.54 1.34
N GLY A 77 -2.82 7.34 1.99
CA GLY A 77 -2.73 7.29 3.45
C GLY A 77 -3.06 5.92 4.07
N LYS A 78 -3.08 4.83 3.29
CA LYS A 78 -3.36 3.45 3.76
C LYS A 78 -2.64 3.09 5.05
N THR A 79 -1.30 3.20 5.09
CA THR A 79 -0.53 2.90 6.31
C THR A 79 -0.96 3.74 7.52
N MET A 80 -1.22 5.04 7.33
CA MET A 80 -1.69 5.92 8.42
C MET A 80 -3.10 5.55 8.88
N LEU A 81 -3.98 5.16 7.95
CA LEU A 81 -5.33 4.65 8.24
C LEU A 81 -5.26 3.32 9.01
N MET A 82 -4.39 2.40 8.59
CA MET A 82 -4.15 1.12 9.27
C MET A 82 -3.63 1.34 10.70
N MET A 83 -2.70 2.28 10.90
CA MET A 83 -2.26 2.68 12.24
C MET A 83 -3.39 3.29 13.08
N GLY A 84 -4.27 4.09 12.46
CA GLY A 84 -5.47 4.63 13.08
C GLY A 84 -6.43 3.55 13.56
N ILE A 85 -6.67 2.54 12.71
CA ILE A 85 -7.47 1.35 13.06
C ILE A 85 -6.82 0.60 14.23
N ILE A 86 -5.52 0.29 14.13
CA ILE A 86 -4.77 -0.39 15.20
C ILE A 86 -4.91 0.37 16.52
N HIS A 87 -4.63 1.67 16.51
CA HIS A 87 -4.74 2.52 17.68
C HIS A 87 -6.14 2.47 18.29
N ALA A 88 -7.18 2.74 17.50
CA ALA A 88 -8.56 2.77 17.99
C ALA A 88 -9.02 1.41 18.54
N LEU A 89 -8.72 0.31 17.83
CA LEU A 89 -9.09 -1.04 18.28
C LEU A 89 -8.34 -1.44 19.56
N SER A 90 -7.09 -1.02 19.72
CA SER A 90 -6.28 -1.31 20.91
C SER A 90 -6.77 -0.58 22.15
N GLN A 91 -7.51 0.53 22.00
CA GLN A 91 -8.16 1.26 23.10
C GLN A 91 -9.49 0.64 23.54
N LEU A 92 -10.07 -0.29 22.76
CA LEU A 92 -11.33 -0.98 23.11
C LEU A 92 -11.06 -2.09 24.13
N LYS A 93 -10.65 -1.72 25.34
CA LYS A 93 -10.53 -2.66 26.46
C LYS A 93 -11.91 -2.86 27.08
N SER A 94 -12.49 -4.04 26.90
CA SER A 94 -13.60 -4.51 27.73
C SER A 94 -13.03 -5.42 28.82
N ASP A 95 -13.44 -5.22 30.07
CA ASP A 95 -13.02 -6.04 31.21
C ASP A 95 -13.45 -7.51 31.07
N ALA A 96 -14.44 -7.81 30.22
CA ALA A 96 -14.99 -9.17 30.06
C ALA A 96 -14.39 -9.94 28.86
N ASN A 97 -13.96 -9.24 27.80
CA ASN A 97 -13.34 -9.85 26.60
C ASN A 97 -12.50 -8.80 25.85
N PRO A 98 -11.21 -8.62 26.20
CA PRO A 98 -10.33 -7.72 25.49
C PRO A 98 -10.04 -8.27 24.08
N ILE A 99 -10.29 -7.45 23.05
CA ILE A 99 -9.89 -7.76 21.68
C ILE A 99 -8.40 -7.46 21.55
N TYR A 100 -7.59 -8.47 21.26
CA TYR A 100 -6.18 -8.25 21.00
C TYR A 100 -5.95 -7.79 19.57
N VAL A 101 -4.99 -6.90 19.35
CA VAL A 101 -4.63 -6.41 18.01
C VAL A 101 -3.17 -6.77 17.75
N SER A 102 -2.95 -7.61 16.75
CA SER A 102 -1.63 -7.95 16.25
C SER A 102 -1.45 -7.36 14.87
N TYR A 103 -0.26 -6.89 14.54
CA TYR A 103 -0.05 -6.16 13.29
C TYR A 103 1.33 -6.41 12.70
N PHE A 104 1.40 -6.26 11.37
CA PHE A 104 2.63 -6.32 10.61
C PHE A 104 2.57 -5.33 9.44
N PHE A 105 3.68 -4.64 9.20
CA PHE A 105 3.81 -3.69 8.10
C PHE A 105 4.79 -4.26 7.08
N CYS A 106 4.27 -4.71 5.94
CA CYS A 106 5.13 -5.20 4.87
C CYS A 106 5.93 -4.05 4.28
N GLU A 107 7.23 -4.28 4.04
CA GLU A 107 8.12 -3.30 3.42
C GLU A 107 9.02 -4.03 2.42
N ARG A 108 8.76 -3.87 1.12
CA ARG A 108 9.42 -4.65 0.05
C ARG A 108 10.95 -4.57 0.12
N ALA A 109 11.46 -3.40 0.48
CA ALA A 109 12.89 -3.09 0.54
C ALA A 109 13.60 -3.66 1.79
N ASP A 110 12.87 -4.09 2.81
CA ASP A 110 13.43 -4.68 4.03
C ASP A 110 13.23 -6.21 4.01
N PRO A 111 14.31 -7.02 3.87
CA PRO A 111 14.23 -8.48 3.86
C PRO A 111 13.61 -9.09 5.12
N ARG A 112 13.54 -8.33 6.22
CA ARG A 112 12.88 -8.76 7.46
C ARG A 112 11.37 -8.63 7.39
N LEU A 113 10.85 -7.80 6.47
CA LEU A 113 9.47 -7.36 6.40
C LEU A 113 8.74 -7.74 5.10
N ASN A 114 9.33 -8.59 4.25
CA ASN A 114 8.81 -8.83 2.90
C ASN A 114 8.48 -10.31 2.59
N SER A 115 8.27 -11.15 3.61
CA SER A 115 7.90 -12.56 3.42
C SER A 115 6.70 -12.99 4.27
N ALA A 116 5.95 -13.97 3.78
CA ALA A 116 4.82 -14.56 4.48
C ALA A 116 5.21 -15.23 5.80
N THR A 117 6.40 -15.85 5.84
CA THR A 117 6.97 -16.39 7.07
C THR A 117 7.20 -15.29 8.11
N ALA A 118 7.73 -14.13 7.71
CA ALA A 118 7.92 -13.00 8.61
C ALA A 118 6.60 -12.44 9.16
N VAL A 119 5.54 -12.41 8.35
CA VAL A 119 4.18 -12.05 8.77
C VAL A 119 3.70 -12.98 9.89
N LEU A 120 3.76 -14.30 9.69
CA LEU A 120 3.31 -15.27 10.69
C LEU A 120 4.14 -15.22 11.96
N ARG A 121 5.47 -15.17 11.83
CA ARG A 121 6.37 -15.09 12.98
C ARG A 121 6.07 -13.85 13.83
N SER A 122 5.83 -12.70 13.21
CA SER A 122 5.49 -11.46 13.90
C SER A 122 4.14 -11.54 14.60
N HIS A 123 3.11 -12.10 13.96
CA HIS A 123 1.81 -12.25 14.60
C HIS A 123 1.86 -13.21 15.79
N ILE A 124 2.49 -14.38 15.64
CA ILE A 124 2.67 -15.35 16.73
C ILE A 124 3.48 -14.71 17.86
N TYR A 125 4.57 -14.01 17.53
CA TYR A 125 5.40 -13.31 18.52
C TYR A 125 4.57 -12.32 19.35
N MET A 126 3.79 -11.47 18.69
CA MET A 126 2.93 -10.51 19.37
C MET A 126 1.92 -11.19 20.29
N MET A 127 1.18 -12.19 19.78
CA MET A 127 0.16 -12.90 20.55
C MET A 127 0.76 -13.61 21.78
N VAL A 128 1.90 -14.27 21.63
CA VAL A 128 2.60 -14.96 22.73
C VAL A 128 3.18 -13.98 23.74
N MET A 129 3.66 -12.81 23.30
CA MET A 129 4.11 -11.76 24.22
C MET A 129 2.97 -11.20 25.08
N GLU A 130 1.73 -11.23 24.58
CA GLU A 130 0.54 -10.84 25.34
C GLU A 130 0.02 -11.99 26.24
N ARG A 131 -0.01 -13.21 25.71
CA ARG A 131 -0.48 -14.42 26.39
C ARG A 131 0.56 -15.54 26.28
N PRO A 132 1.52 -15.60 27.22
CA PRO A 132 2.58 -16.61 27.20
C PRO A 132 2.06 -18.06 27.23
N GLU A 133 0.83 -18.30 27.69
CA GLU A 133 0.18 -19.61 27.68
C GLU A 133 0.04 -20.19 26.26
N LEU A 134 0.01 -19.35 25.23
CA LEU A 134 -0.05 -19.76 23.83
C LEU A 134 1.22 -20.48 23.34
N LEU A 135 2.31 -20.47 24.12
CA LEU A 135 3.51 -21.26 23.83
C LEU A 135 3.21 -22.76 23.72
N VAL A 136 2.18 -23.25 24.42
CA VAL A 136 1.78 -24.66 24.42
C VAL A 136 1.52 -25.21 23.01
N HIS A 137 1.10 -24.35 22.06
CA HIS A 137 0.79 -24.76 20.69
C HIS A 137 2.02 -25.13 19.84
N PHE A 138 3.22 -24.73 20.27
CA PHE A 138 4.44 -24.97 19.48
C PHE A 138 5.68 -25.33 20.30
N GLU A 139 5.55 -25.41 21.62
CA GLU A 139 6.66 -25.78 22.51
C GLU A 139 7.23 -27.16 22.16
N ASP A 140 6.38 -28.17 21.92
CA ASP A 140 6.84 -29.51 21.54
C ASP A 140 7.55 -29.52 20.18
N LYS A 141 6.98 -28.83 19.18
CA LYS A 141 7.57 -28.67 17.84
C LYS A 141 8.94 -27.99 17.96
N TYR A 142 9.05 -26.96 18.80
CA TYR A 142 10.29 -26.22 19.03
C TYR A 142 11.31 -27.01 19.85
N ASN A 143 10.90 -27.79 20.84
CA ASN A 143 11.79 -28.64 21.62
C ASN A 143 12.51 -29.69 20.75
N PHE A 144 11.86 -30.13 19.68
CA PHE A 144 12.45 -31.05 18.71
C PHE A 144 13.32 -30.35 17.66
N ALA A 145 12.78 -29.32 16.97
CA ALA A 145 13.43 -28.69 15.82
C ALA A 145 14.34 -27.50 16.18
N GLY A 146 14.16 -26.91 17.36
CA GLY A 146 14.78 -25.64 17.76
C GLY A 146 14.49 -24.52 16.77
N ARG A 147 15.48 -23.65 16.57
CA ARG A 147 15.43 -22.51 15.63
C ARG A 147 15.01 -22.88 14.21
N GLN A 148 15.29 -24.10 13.75
CA GLN A 148 14.96 -24.55 12.40
C GLN A 148 13.45 -24.56 12.14
N LEU A 149 12.63 -24.71 13.18
CA LEU A 149 11.17 -24.59 13.10
C LEU A 149 10.72 -23.30 12.40
N PHE A 150 11.52 -22.23 12.52
CA PHE A 150 11.17 -20.90 12.03
C PHE A 150 11.96 -20.46 10.79
N GLU A 151 12.97 -21.23 10.36
CA GLU A 151 13.95 -20.79 9.37
C GLU A 151 14.18 -21.77 8.22
N ASP A 152 13.74 -23.02 8.34
CA ASP A 152 13.90 -23.99 7.27
C ASP A 152 12.92 -23.77 6.10
N ALA A 153 13.05 -24.57 5.05
CA ALA A 153 12.20 -24.50 3.86
C ALA A 153 10.71 -24.79 4.15
N ASN A 154 10.40 -25.43 5.28
CA ASN A 154 9.05 -25.81 5.70
C ASN A 154 8.49 -24.87 6.78
N ALA A 155 9.24 -23.85 7.19
CA ALA A 155 8.88 -22.96 8.29
C ALA A 155 7.49 -22.35 8.12
N PHE A 156 7.13 -21.93 6.89
CA PHE A 156 5.81 -21.38 6.62
C PHE A 156 4.69 -22.38 6.95
N TYR A 157 4.83 -23.65 6.54
CA TYR A 157 3.83 -24.68 6.77
C TYR A 157 3.70 -25.01 8.26
N ALA A 158 4.84 -25.19 8.94
CA ALA A 158 4.86 -25.44 10.39
C ALA A 158 4.22 -24.29 11.18
N LEU A 159 4.56 -23.04 10.83
CA LEU A 159 3.99 -21.85 11.46
C LEU A 159 2.52 -21.66 11.12
N SER A 160 2.08 -22.05 9.92
CA SER A 160 0.66 -21.97 9.53
C SER A 160 -0.21 -22.87 10.40
N GLU A 161 0.24 -24.08 10.73
CA GLU A 161 -0.47 -24.96 11.67
C GLU A 161 -0.54 -24.35 13.07
N ILE A 162 0.62 -23.92 13.60
CA ILE A 162 0.72 -23.29 14.93
C ILE A 162 -0.18 -22.06 15.02
N PHE A 163 -0.17 -21.25 13.98
CA PHE A 163 -0.99 -20.04 13.89
C PHE A 163 -2.48 -20.37 13.96
N LYS A 164 -2.96 -21.39 13.23
CA LYS A 164 -4.36 -21.81 13.24
C LYS A 164 -4.81 -22.28 14.63
N ASP A 165 -3.96 -23.01 15.34
CA ASP A 165 -4.25 -23.45 16.70
C ASP A 165 -4.38 -22.23 17.65
N ILE A 166 -3.43 -21.30 17.59
CA ILE A 166 -3.45 -20.07 18.42
C ILE A 166 -4.70 -19.22 18.18
N VAL A 167 -5.05 -18.94 16.92
CA VAL A 167 -6.19 -18.08 16.59
C VAL A 167 -7.56 -18.74 16.84
N SER A 168 -7.57 -20.05 17.11
CA SER A 168 -8.77 -20.76 17.56
C SER A 168 -9.05 -20.52 19.05
N ASP A 169 -8.01 -20.25 19.83
CA ASP A 169 -8.08 -20.06 21.29
C ASP A 169 -8.12 -18.59 21.73
N MET A 170 -7.91 -17.66 20.81
CA MET A 170 -7.82 -16.22 21.11
C MET A 170 -8.76 -15.37 20.25
N GLN A 171 -9.39 -14.36 20.85
CA GLN A 171 -10.05 -13.28 20.11
C GLN A 171 -9.03 -12.23 19.68
N VAL A 172 -8.81 -12.13 18.38
CA VAL A 172 -7.73 -11.31 17.81
C VAL A 172 -8.14 -10.63 16.51
N VAL A 173 -7.70 -9.38 16.35
CA VAL A 173 -7.68 -8.67 15.07
C VAL A 173 -6.24 -8.68 14.55
N LEU A 174 -6.07 -9.23 13.35
CA LEU A 174 -4.80 -9.41 12.66
C LEU A 174 -4.71 -8.38 11.55
N VAL A 175 -3.73 -7.49 11.63
CA VAL A 175 -3.56 -6.39 10.69
C VAL A 175 -2.32 -6.61 9.83
N VAL A 176 -2.47 -6.60 8.51
CA VAL A 176 -1.35 -6.69 7.56
C VAL A 176 -1.41 -5.47 6.64
N ASP A 177 -0.52 -4.51 6.83
CA ASP A 177 -0.39 -3.37 5.93
C ASP A 177 0.50 -3.73 4.72
N ALA A 178 0.09 -3.30 3.53
CA ALA A 178 0.80 -3.43 2.27
C ALA A 178 1.15 -4.87 1.88
N ILE A 179 0.19 -5.80 1.94
CA ILE A 179 0.43 -7.24 1.63
C ILE A 179 1.02 -7.47 0.22
N ASP A 180 0.84 -6.55 -0.72
CA ASP A 180 1.45 -6.59 -2.05
C ASP A 180 2.97 -6.27 -2.08
N GLU A 181 3.52 -5.84 -0.95
CA GLU A 181 4.96 -5.71 -0.71
C GLU A 181 5.60 -7.00 -0.18
N CYS A 182 4.80 -8.02 0.14
CA CYS A 182 5.28 -9.37 0.43
C CYS A 182 5.78 -10.02 -0.88
N LYS A 183 7.10 -10.19 -0.97
CA LYS A 183 7.79 -10.78 -2.13
C LYS A 183 7.68 -12.30 -2.11
N ASP A 184 7.96 -12.90 -0.95
CA ASP A 184 8.09 -14.35 -0.82
C ASP A 184 6.88 -14.94 -0.07
N GLY A 185 6.16 -15.85 -0.71
CA GLY A 185 5.08 -16.60 -0.06
C GLY A 185 3.70 -15.92 -0.02
N ARG A 186 3.51 -14.83 -0.78
CA ARG A 186 2.27 -14.03 -0.78
C ARG A 186 1.01 -14.87 -1.04
N SER A 187 1.05 -15.76 -2.04
CA SER A 187 -0.09 -16.62 -2.38
C SER A 187 -0.43 -17.58 -1.24
N GLN A 188 0.58 -18.18 -0.60
CA GLN A 188 0.37 -19.05 0.55
C GLN A 188 -0.23 -18.29 1.75
N LEU A 189 0.20 -17.04 1.97
CA LEU A 189 -0.39 -16.19 3.01
C LEU A 189 -1.88 -15.89 2.72
N LEU A 190 -2.21 -15.58 1.47
CA LEU A 190 -3.59 -15.32 1.05
C LEU A 190 -4.49 -16.55 1.19
N GLU A 191 -3.95 -17.75 0.91
CA GLU A 191 -4.63 -19.02 1.13
C GLU A 191 -4.85 -19.28 2.63
N LEU A 192 -3.85 -19.05 3.46
CA LEU A 192 -3.97 -19.20 4.91
C LEU A 192 -5.03 -18.27 5.50
N ILE A 193 -5.04 -17.00 5.09
CA ILE A 193 -6.05 -16.03 5.49
C ILE A 193 -7.44 -16.55 5.15
N ASP A 194 -7.62 -17.10 3.95
CA ASP A 194 -8.88 -17.69 3.51
C ASP A 194 -9.30 -18.90 4.36
N GLN A 195 -8.36 -19.80 4.67
CA GLN A 195 -8.61 -20.96 5.53
C GLN A 195 -8.99 -20.56 6.96
N THR A 196 -8.40 -19.49 7.50
CA THR A 196 -8.70 -19.04 8.87
C THR A 196 -10.14 -18.52 9.04
N LYS A 197 -10.78 -18.07 7.96
CA LYS A 197 -12.19 -17.62 7.97
C LYS A 197 -13.15 -18.71 8.45
N TYR A 198 -12.88 -19.95 8.07
CA TYR A 198 -13.72 -21.11 8.40
C TYR A 198 -13.29 -21.79 9.70
N THR A 199 -12.07 -21.49 10.18
CA THR A 199 -11.48 -22.16 11.33
C THR A 199 -11.87 -21.47 12.64
N SER A 200 -12.01 -20.14 12.65
CA SER A 200 -12.29 -19.39 13.88
C SER A 200 -13.09 -18.11 13.62
N SER A 201 -14.26 -17.97 14.26
CA SER A 201 -15.00 -16.70 14.31
C SER A 201 -14.36 -15.67 15.24
N LYS A 202 -13.34 -16.07 16.01
CA LYS A 202 -12.63 -15.20 16.97
C LYS A 202 -11.51 -14.38 16.31
N ALA A 203 -11.09 -14.76 15.10
CA ALA A 203 -10.04 -14.10 14.36
C ALA A 203 -10.63 -13.23 13.24
N LYS A 204 -10.27 -11.94 13.21
CA LYS A 204 -10.61 -11.04 12.11
C LYS A 204 -9.36 -10.44 11.49
N TRP A 205 -9.37 -10.26 10.18
CA TRP A 205 -8.28 -9.68 9.42
C TRP A 205 -8.61 -8.26 8.96
N VAL A 206 -7.62 -7.38 9.02
CA VAL A 206 -7.60 -6.11 8.30
C VAL A 206 -6.36 -6.10 7.43
N ILE A 207 -6.54 -6.04 6.12
CA ILE A 207 -5.45 -6.14 5.15
C ILE A 207 -5.46 -4.88 4.31
N SER A 208 -4.29 -4.33 4.00
CA SER A 208 -4.18 -3.27 3.00
C SER A 208 -3.31 -3.69 1.82
N SER A 209 -3.61 -3.16 0.65
CA SER A 209 -2.78 -3.28 -0.55
C SER A 209 -3.05 -2.13 -1.52
N ARG A 210 -2.26 -2.05 -2.59
CA ARG A 210 -2.58 -1.17 -3.74
C ARG A 210 -3.86 -1.61 -4.44
N ASN A 211 -3.85 -2.82 -4.97
CA ASN A 211 -4.96 -3.35 -5.77
C ASN A 211 -5.95 -4.11 -4.89
N ARG A 212 -7.16 -4.33 -5.41
CA ARG A 212 -8.11 -5.29 -4.84
C ARG A 212 -7.47 -6.69 -4.84
N PRO A 213 -7.92 -7.63 -3.99
CA PRO A 213 -7.44 -8.99 -4.06
C PRO A 213 -7.64 -9.53 -5.47
N ASP A 214 -6.60 -10.09 -6.09
CA ASP A 214 -6.72 -10.73 -7.41
C ASP A 214 -7.86 -11.75 -7.36
N ASN A 215 -8.76 -11.66 -8.34
CA ASN A 215 -9.84 -12.63 -8.55
C ASN A 215 -9.31 -13.98 -9.08
N ALA A 216 -7.99 -14.18 -9.10
CA ALA A 216 -7.32 -15.39 -9.53
C ALA A 216 -7.54 -16.54 -8.53
N GLY A 217 -8.75 -17.11 -8.57
CA GLY A 217 -9.08 -18.41 -8.03
C GLY A 217 -9.94 -18.38 -6.76
N LYS A 218 -11.26 -18.29 -6.94
CA LYS A 218 -12.28 -18.75 -5.98
C LYS A 218 -12.22 -18.10 -4.60
N ARG A 219 -12.63 -16.84 -4.48
CA ARG A 219 -13.14 -16.31 -3.20
C ARG A 219 -14.64 -16.10 -3.35
N THR A 220 -15.44 -16.78 -2.53
CA THR A 220 -16.86 -16.44 -2.40
C THR A 220 -16.94 -15.00 -1.92
N GLU A 221 -17.51 -14.11 -2.73
CA GLU A 221 -17.64 -12.66 -2.47
C GLU A 221 -18.31 -12.31 -1.13
N SER A 222 -18.90 -13.28 -0.42
CA SER A 222 -19.70 -13.06 0.78
C SER A 222 -18.91 -12.69 2.05
N ASP A 223 -17.61 -13.02 2.14
CA ASP A 223 -16.89 -13.00 3.43
C ASP A 223 -15.76 -11.94 3.50
N VAL A 224 -15.51 -11.22 2.41
CA VAL A 224 -14.50 -10.16 2.30
C VAL A 224 -15.20 -8.83 2.07
N VAL A 225 -15.04 -7.90 3.01
CA VAL A 225 -15.52 -6.53 2.85
C VAL A 225 -14.39 -5.69 2.24
N ASN A 226 -14.58 -5.14 1.04
CA ASN A 226 -13.58 -4.30 0.39
C ASN A 226 -13.91 -2.81 0.54
N LEU A 227 -13.06 -2.10 1.28
CA LEU A 227 -13.07 -0.65 1.43
C LEU A 227 -12.01 -0.05 0.49
N ASP A 228 -12.46 0.50 -0.64
CA ASP A 228 -11.61 1.08 -1.66
C ASP A 228 -11.48 2.60 -1.44
N LEU A 229 -10.28 3.09 -1.18
CA LEU A 229 -10.01 4.51 -0.92
C LEU A 229 -10.15 5.40 -2.17
N ASP A 230 -10.04 4.84 -3.37
CA ASP A 230 -10.22 5.60 -4.62
C ASP A 230 -11.69 5.76 -4.98
N VAL A 231 -12.52 4.76 -4.67
CA VAL A 231 -13.98 4.90 -4.70
C VAL A 231 -14.45 5.88 -3.61
N ASN A 232 -13.86 5.79 -2.42
CA ASN A 232 -14.16 6.63 -1.26
C ASN A 232 -13.35 7.95 -1.22
N TRP A 233 -12.98 8.48 -2.39
CA TRP A 233 -12.09 9.64 -2.53
C TRP A 233 -12.54 10.87 -1.75
N ARG A 234 -13.84 11.06 -1.50
CA ARG A 234 -14.37 12.20 -0.73
C ARG A 234 -13.85 12.19 0.70
N TYR A 235 -13.84 11.02 1.35
CA TYR A 235 -13.30 10.87 2.70
C TYR A 235 -11.80 11.12 2.72
N VAL A 236 -11.09 10.60 1.72
CA VAL A 236 -9.64 10.83 1.56
C VAL A 236 -9.35 12.31 1.35
N SER A 237 -10.12 13.01 0.50
CA SER A 237 -9.94 14.44 0.23
C SER A 237 -10.12 15.29 1.49
N ILE A 238 -11.17 15.00 2.28
CA ILE A 238 -11.39 15.69 3.57
C ILE A 238 -10.22 15.43 4.51
N ALA A 239 -9.75 14.18 4.60
CA ALA A 239 -8.62 13.84 5.45
C ALA A 239 -7.30 14.51 5.00
N VAL A 240 -7.06 14.63 3.69
CA VAL A 240 -5.90 15.37 3.14
C VAL A 240 -5.99 16.87 3.47
N GLU A 241 -7.18 17.47 3.36
CA GLU A 241 -7.40 18.87 3.72
C GLU A 241 -7.18 19.10 5.23
N THR A 242 -7.69 18.20 6.07
CA THR A 242 -7.46 18.21 7.51
C THR A 242 -5.96 18.12 7.84
N TYR A 243 -5.23 17.19 7.20
CA TYR A 243 -3.79 17.05 7.36
C TYR A 243 -3.05 18.34 6.97
N LEU A 244 -3.41 18.95 5.84
CA LEU A 244 -2.85 20.22 5.40
C LEU A 244 -3.10 21.34 6.41
N ASN A 245 -4.34 21.46 6.89
CA ASN A 245 -4.74 22.49 7.84
C ASN A 245 -4.04 22.36 9.20
N GLN A 246 -3.62 21.16 9.59
CA GLN A 246 -2.82 20.95 10.80
C GLN A 246 -1.31 21.14 10.56
N LYS A 247 -0.76 20.63 9.45
CA LYS A 247 0.68 20.65 9.20
C LYS A 247 1.20 22.01 8.77
N LEU A 248 0.47 22.74 7.93
CA LEU A 248 0.95 24.01 7.36
C LEU A 248 1.16 25.12 8.40
N PRO A 249 0.25 25.35 9.38
CA PRO A 249 0.49 26.34 10.43
C PRO A 249 1.74 26.07 11.25
N VAL A 250 2.01 24.81 11.59
CA VAL A 250 3.22 24.41 12.32
C VAL A 250 4.47 24.74 11.50
N LEU A 251 4.49 24.35 10.22
CA LEU A 251 5.59 24.67 9.32
C LEU A 251 5.80 26.20 9.18
N ALA A 252 4.72 26.94 8.99
CA ALA A 252 4.76 28.39 8.83
C ALA A 252 5.31 29.09 10.08
N ASN A 253 4.94 28.62 11.27
CA ASN A 253 5.46 29.14 12.53
C ASN A 253 6.97 28.85 12.67
N VAL A 254 7.39 27.60 12.45
CA VAL A 254 8.81 27.20 12.53
C VAL A 254 9.68 27.97 11.52
N LYS A 255 9.14 28.26 10.33
CA LYS A 255 9.85 28.98 9.27
C LYS A 255 9.67 30.50 9.32
N GLY A 256 8.82 31.01 10.20
CA GLY A 256 8.46 32.41 10.28
C GLY A 256 7.90 32.97 8.97
N TYR A 257 7.01 32.24 8.30
CA TYR A 257 6.37 32.71 7.06
C TYR A 257 5.49 33.94 7.35
N ASP A 258 5.57 34.94 6.46
CA ASP A 258 4.60 36.03 6.44
C ASP A 258 3.29 35.58 5.79
N GLY A 259 2.26 36.43 5.88
CA GLY A 259 0.94 36.13 5.31
C GLY A 259 0.97 35.83 3.82
N GLN A 260 1.89 36.47 3.06
CA GLN A 260 2.00 36.26 1.62
C GLN A 260 2.59 34.87 1.30
N ILE A 261 3.71 34.51 1.92
CA ILE A 261 4.32 33.18 1.74
C ILE A 261 3.36 32.09 2.22
N TYR A 262 2.70 32.29 3.36
CA TYR A 262 1.72 31.34 3.87
C TYR A 262 0.59 31.11 2.86
N HIS A 263 -0.01 32.19 2.34
CA HIS A 263 -1.09 32.11 1.37
C HIS A 263 -0.65 31.40 0.08
N THR A 264 0.50 31.77 -0.48
CA THR A 264 1.00 31.15 -1.71
C THR A 264 1.36 29.67 -1.52
N VAL A 265 1.93 29.29 -0.37
CA VAL A 265 2.19 27.87 -0.05
C VAL A 265 0.87 27.12 0.08
N ARG A 266 -0.11 27.70 0.78
CA ARG A 266 -1.44 27.10 0.95
C ARG A 266 -2.15 26.91 -0.38
N GLU A 267 -2.21 27.94 -1.22
CA GLU A 267 -2.80 27.86 -2.56
C GLU A 267 -2.08 26.83 -3.42
N CYS A 268 -0.75 26.78 -3.40
CA CYS A 268 0.01 25.78 -4.16
C CYS A 268 -0.32 24.35 -3.70
N LEU A 269 -0.45 24.15 -2.38
CA LEU A 269 -0.84 22.88 -1.81
C LEU A 269 -2.29 22.55 -2.15
N GLN A 270 -3.25 23.46 -2.04
CA GLN A 270 -4.68 23.24 -2.33
C GLN A 270 -4.98 23.05 -3.83
N VAL A 271 -4.33 23.81 -4.71
CA VAL A 271 -4.54 23.68 -6.17
C VAL A 271 -3.91 22.38 -6.69
N ARG A 272 -2.91 21.84 -5.99
CA ARG A 272 -2.23 20.59 -6.33
C ARG A 272 -2.47 19.48 -5.31
N THR A 273 -3.44 19.63 -4.39
CA THR A 273 -3.89 18.52 -3.56
C THR A 273 -4.71 17.64 -4.48
N GLU A 274 -4.03 16.82 -5.24
CA GLU A 274 -4.61 15.81 -6.11
C GLU A 274 -5.13 14.63 -5.26
N GLU A 275 -5.81 14.96 -4.15
CA GLU A 275 -6.45 14.04 -3.22
C GLU A 275 -5.49 13.00 -2.61
N THR A 276 -4.19 13.33 -2.49
CA THR A 276 -3.19 12.44 -1.88
C THR A 276 -2.39 13.14 -0.77
N PHE A 277 -2.11 12.38 0.29
CA PHE A 277 -1.21 12.81 1.37
C PHE A 277 0.25 12.90 0.89
N LEU A 278 0.62 12.14 -0.15
CA LEU A 278 1.98 12.08 -0.67
C LEU A 278 2.46 13.46 -1.11
N TRP A 279 1.66 14.19 -1.90
CA TRP A 279 2.02 15.53 -2.36
C TRP A 279 2.21 16.50 -1.19
N VAL A 280 1.23 16.57 -0.29
CA VAL A 280 1.28 17.48 0.86
C VAL A 280 2.47 17.17 1.76
N SER A 281 2.70 15.89 2.06
CA SER A 281 3.82 15.47 2.89
C SER A 281 5.16 15.80 2.25
N ALA A 282 5.35 15.45 0.97
CA ALA A 282 6.59 15.71 0.23
C ALA A 282 6.93 17.21 0.16
N VAL A 283 5.95 18.05 -0.18
CA VAL A 283 6.14 19.51 -0.23
C VAL A 283 6.47 20.05 1.15
N CYS A 284 5.75 19.65 2.20
CA CYS A 284 6.03 20.11 3.56
C CYS A 284 7.44 19.70 4.01
N SER A 285 7.86 18.46 3.78
CA SER A 285 9.21 17.98 4.13
C SER A 285 10.32 18.69 3.35
N ALA A 286 10.12 18.97 2.06
CA ALA A 286 11.06 19.79 1.29
C ALA A 286 11.16 21.22 1.86
N LEU A 287 10.04 21.80 2.30
CA LEU A 287 10.02 23.12 2.92
C LEU A 287 10.64 23.13 4.33
N GLU A 288 10.52 22.05 5.10
CA GLU A 288 11.13 21.89 6.44
C GLU A 288 12.65 22.00 6.43
N SER A 289 13.32 21.60 5.34
CA SER A 289 14.77 21.77 5.16
C SER A 289 15.15 23.06 4.42
N THR A 290 14.16 23.83 3.95
CA THR A 290 14.37 25.01 3.10
C THR A 290 14.37 26.31 3.92
N PRO A 291 15.31 27.25 3.70
CA PRO A 291 15.25 28.59 4.27
C PRO A 291 14.05 29.38 3.73
N ARG A 292 13.38 30.19 4.58
CA ARG A 292 12.20 31.01 4.20
C ARG A 292 12.31 31.70 2.83
N ARG A 293 13.44 32.38 2.57
CA ARG A 293 13.71 33.11 1.31
C ARG A 293 13.66 32.24 0.04
N LYS A 294 13.76 30.91 0.17
CA LYS A 294 13.73 29.93 -0.93
C LYS A 294 12.43 29.13 -0.99
N ALA A 295 11.47 29.35 -0.07
CA ALA A 295 10.24 28.57 -0.01
C ALA A 295 9.50 28.55 -1.37
N LEU A 296 9.30 29.74 -1.96
CA LEU A 296 8.58 29.87 -3.24
C LEU A 296 9.37 29.31 -4.43
N SER A 297 10.71 29.30 -4.39
CA SER A 297 11.51 28.71 -5.47
C SER A 297 11.50 27.18 -5.40
N VAL A 298 11.41 26.61 -4.20
CA VAL A 298 11.25 25.17 -3.99
C VAL A 298 9.88 24.69 -4.49
N LEU A 299 8.79 25.43 -4.24
CA LEU A 299 7.47 25.11 -4.81
C LEU A 299 7.46 25.04 -6.36
N LYS A 300 8.29 25.85 -7.02
CA LYS A 300 8.46 25.80 -8.49
C LYS A 300 9.25 24.57 -8.95
N ARG A 301 10.15 24.04 -8.11
CA ARG A 301 11.07 22.92 -8.43
C ARG A 301 10.58 21.54 -7.96
N LEU A 302 9.71 21.48 -6.96
CA LEU A 302 9.21 20.28 -6.30
C LEU A 302 8.63 19.18 -7.21
N PRO A 303 8.09 19.44 -8.42
CA PRO A 303 7.76 18.35 -9.35
C PRO A 303 8.94 17.41 -9.66
N GLY A 304 10.19 17.85 -9.48
CA GLY A 304 11.39 17.06 -9.71
C GLY A 304 11.76 16.07 -8.60
N GLU A 305 11.34 16.26 -7.34
CA GLU A 305 11.68 15.32 -6.25
C GLU A 305 10.78 14.08 -6.24
N LEU A 306 9.53 14.21 -6.71
CA LEU A 306 8.64 13.07 -7.00
C LEU A 306 9.11 12.25 -8.20
N ARG A 307 10.05 12.77 -9.01
CA ARG A 307 10.60 12.06 -10.16
C ARG A 307 11.21 10.72 -9.75
N ASN A 308 11.90 10.64 -8.61
CA ASN A 308 12.49 9.40 -8.14
C ASN A 308 11.42 8.35 -7.78
N THR A 309 10.34 8.79 -7.13
CA THR A 309 9.19 7.92 -6.80
C THR A 309 8.50 7.43 -8.07
N TYR A 310 8.22 8.32 -9.04
CA TYR A 310 7.65 7.91 -10.32
C TYR A 310 8.60 7.02 -11.13
N GLN A 311 9.91 7.27 -11.05
CA GLN A 311 10.90 6.42 -11.71
C GLN A 311 10.89 4.99 -11.15
N GLN A 312 10.77 4.85 -9.82
CA GLN A 312 10.62 3.54 -9.18
C GLN A 312 9.32 2.85 -9.63
N MET A 313 8.19 3.56 -9.61
CA MET A 313 6.91 3.01 -10.11
C MET A 313 7.00 2.57 -11.57
N LEU A 314 7.67 3.35 -12.42
CA LEU A 314 7.85 3.01 -13.83
C LEU A 314 8.79 1.82 -14.02
N ASN A 315 9.80 1.69 -13.16
CA ASN A 315 10.69 0.54 -13.16
C ASN A 315 9.97 -0.73 -12.71
N ASP A 316 9.06 -0.65 -11.72
CA ASP A 316 8.25 -1.79 -11.28
C ASP A 316 7.38 -2.34 -12.43
N VAL A 317 6.76 -1.45 -13.23
CA VAL A 317 6.00 -1.84 -14.43
C VAL A 317 6.92 -2.47 -15.47
N ARG A 318 8.15 -1.94 -15.64
CA ARG A 318 9.13 -2.46 -16.60
C ARG A 318 9.77 -3.79 -16.19
N SER A 319 9.72 -4.14 -14.92
CA SER A 319 10.33 -5.36 -14.36
C SER A 319 9.31 -6.49 -14.17
N MET A 320 8.13 -6.41 -14.78
CA MET A 320 7.17 -7.51 -14.78
C MET A 320 7.74 -8.71 -15.54
N ASP A 321 7.39 -9.91 -15.09
CA ASP A 321 7.89 -11.15 -15.69
C ASP A 321 7.30 -11.40 -17.10
N ASP A 322 6.09 -10.90 -17.35
CA ASP A 322 5.41 -11.01 -18.64
C ASP A 322 5.73 -9.81 -19.54
N ALA A 323 6.39 -10.10 -20.67
CA ALA A 323 6.82 -9.09 -21.64
C ALA A 323 5.66 -8.51 -22.45
N GLU A 324 4.58 -9.27 -22.68
CA GLU A 324 3.39 -8.81 -23.39
C GLU A 324 2.62 -7.82 -22.53
N ASP A 325 2.34 -8.18 -21.27
CA ASP A 325 1.67 -7.28 -20.32
C ASP A 325 2.46 -6.00 -20.09
N THR A 326 3.79 -6.10 -19.99
CA THR A 326 4.68 -4.93 -19.87
C THR A 326 4.48 -3.97 -21.04
N ASP A 327 4.44 -4.48 -22.27
CA ASP A 327 4.27 -3.67 -23.48
C ASP A 327 2.86 -3.04 -23.55
N LEU A 328 1.81 -3.81 -23.25
CA LEU A 328 0.44 -3.31 -23.18
C LEU A 328 0.30 -2.18 -22.15
N CYS A 329 0.87 -2.36 -20.95
CA CYS A 329 0.88 -1.34 -19.90
C CYS A 329 1.62 -0.08 -20.33
N MET A 330 2.79 -0.21 -20.95
CA MET A 330 3.56 0.93 -21.44
C MET A 330 2.79 1.73 -22.51
N ARG A 331 2.06 1.05 -23.41
CA ARG A 331 1.19 1.69 -24.40
C ARG A 331 0.01 2.43 -23.75
N MET A 332 -0.61 1.85 -22.74
CA MET A 332 -1.68 2.50 -21.97
C MET A 332 -1.19 3.74 -21.22
N LEU A 333 -0.01 3.66 -20.59
CA LEU A 333 0.63 4.81 -19.94
C LEU A 333 0.93 5.93 -20.93
N ALA A 334 1.41 5.61 -22.13
CA ALA A 334 1.65 6.57 -23.21
C ALA A 334 0.36 7.28 -23.67
N ALA A 335 -0.71 6.51 -23.89
CA ALA A 335 -2.01 7.05 -24.27
C ALA A 335 -2.57 7.99 -23.18
N MET A 336 -2.51 7.58 -21.91
CA MET A 336 -2.97 8.39 -20.79
C MET A 336 -2.12 9.64 -20.55
N ALA A 337 -0.80 9.55 -20.78
CA ALA A 337 0.10 10.70 -20.72
C ALA A 337 -0.25 11.77 -21.77
N SER A 338 -0.69 11.31 -22.95
CA SER A 338 -1.08 12.15 -24.08
C SER A 338 -2.47 12.78 -23.92
N SER A 339 -3.33 12.19 -23.09
CA SER A 339 -4.70 12.68 -22.91
C SER A 339 -4.78 13.86 -21.94
N ARG A 340 -5.66 14.81 -22.28
CA ARG A 340 -6.00 15.95 -21.41
C ARG A 340 -7.16 15.63 -20.45
N ARG A 341 -7.91 14.56 -20.70
CA ARG A 341 -9.09 14.16 -19.92
C ARG A 341 -8.99 12.70 -19.44
N PRO A 342 -9.74 12.30 -18.41
CA PRO A 342 -9.97 10.89 -18.14
C PRO A 342 -10.56 10.19 -19.37
N MET A 343 -10.19 8.94 -19.59
CA MET A 343 -10.65 8.14 -20.73
C MET A 343 -11.45 6.95 -20.23
N ARG A 344 -12.52 6.58 -20.92
CA ARG A 344 -13.19 5.30 -20.62
C ARG A 344 -12.24 4.14 -20.92
N LEU A 345 -12.44 3.01 -20.25
CA LEU A 345 -11.61 1.80 -20.46
C LEU A 345 -11.47 1.44 -21.95
N VAL A 346 -12.57 1.44 -22.70
CA VAL A 346 -12.57 1.17 -24.14
C VAL A 346 -11.88 2.25 -24.97
N GLU A 347 -11.96 3.52 -24.57
CA GLU A 347 -11.27 4.63 -25.24
C GLU A 347 -9.75 4.51 -25.04
N LEU A 348 -9.33 4.17 -23.82
CA LEU A 348 -7.94 3.93 -23.49
C LEU A 348 -7.40 2.75 -24.30
N ALA A 349 -8.12 1.62 -24.32
CA ALA A 349 -7.71 0.43 -25.05
C ALA A 349 -7.52 0.71 -26.55
N ALA A 350 -8.46 1.43 -27.16
CA ALA A 350 -8.35 1.86 -28.56
C ALA A 350 -7.18 2.82 -28.79
N SER A 351 -6.98 3.79 -27.89
CA SER A 351 -5.91 4.80 -28.00
C SER A 351 -4.51 4.20 -27.81
N ALA A 352 -4.41 3.16 -26.98
CA ALA A 352 -3.19 2.40 -26.75
C ALA A 352 -2.93 1.33 -27.82
N GLY A 353 -3.87 1.10 -28.75
CA GLY A 353 -3.75 0.07 -29.78
C GLY A 353 -3.69 -1.35 -29.21
N LEU A 354 -4.44 -1.63 -28.14
CA LEU A 354 -4.51 -2.98 -27.56
C LEU A 354 -5.17 -3.98 -28.56
N PRO A 355 -4.81 -5.27 -28.51
CA PRO A 355 -5.44 -6.30 -29.34
C PRO A 355 -6.96 -6.31 -29.19
N SER A 356 -7.68 -6.59 -30.28
CA SER A 356 -9.15 -6.57 -30.31
C SER A 356 -9.80 -7.55 -29.32
N ASP A 357 -9.06 -8.60 -28.94
CA ASP A 357 -9.54 -9.61 -28.00
C ASP A 357 -9.48 -9.10 -26.56
N CYS A 358 -8.47 -8.30 -26.21
CA CYS A 358 -8.42 -7.57 -24.94
C CYS A 358 -9.53 -6.52 -24.83
N ILE A 359 -9.89 -5.85 -25.93
CA ILE A 359 -10.93 -4.80 -25.93
C ILE A 359 -12.32 -5.37 -25.57
N LYS A 360 -12.58 -6.63 -25.89
CA LYS A 360 -13.87 -7.29 -25.67
C LYS A 360 -14.03 -7.84 -24.25
N ASP A 361 -12.94 -8.07 -23.53
CA ASP A 361 -12.95 -8.56 -22.17
C ASP A 361 -12.77 -7.40 -21.18
N HIS A 362 -13.86 -7.03 -20.50
CA HIS A 362 -13.84 -5.93 -19.55
C HIS A 362 -12.92 -6.21 -18.36
N ASP A 363 -12.89 -7.44 -17.86
CA ASP A 363 -12.13 -7.81 -16.67
C ASP A 363 -10.63 -7.80 -16.97
N SER A 364 -10.22 -8.29 -18.16
CA SER A 364 -8.83 -8.18 -18.61
C SER A 364 -8.37 -6.73 -18.79
N LEU A 365 -9.22 -5.83 -19.29
CA LEU A 365 -8.85 -4.41 -19.39
C LEU A 365 -8.65 -3.78 -18.01
N VAL A 366 -9.50 -4.13 -17.05
CA VAL A 366 -9.40 -3.66 -15.68
C VAL A 366 -8.09 -4.17 -15.05
N GLU A 367 -7.76 -5.45 -15.26
CA GLU A 367 -6.50 -6.06 -14.82
C GLU A 367 -5.28 -5.34 -15.42
N LEU A 368 -5.26 -5.08 -16.73
CA LEU A 368 -4.19 -4.32 -17.40
C LEU A 368 -4.04 -2.89 -16.85
N VAL A 369 -5.15 -2.21 -16.52
CA VAL A 369 -5.07 -0.90 -15.85
C VAL A 369 -4.43 -1.02 -14.47
N TYR A 370 -4.73 -2.07 -13.70
CA TYR A 370 -4.09 -2.32 -12.41
C TYR A 370 -2.61 -2.70 -12.55
N LEU A 371 -2.22 -3.38 -13.64
CA LEU A 371 -0.83 -3.69 -13.98
C LEU A 371 -0.02 -2.45 -14.41
N CYS A 372 -0.66 -1.41 -14.95
CA CYS A 372 -0.03 -0.10 -15.12
C CYS A 372 0.43 0.54 -13.78
N GLY A 373 0.11 -0.13 -12.66
CA GLY A 373 0.49 0.23 -11.33
C GLY A 373 -0.14 1.55 -10.94
N SER A 374 0.57 2.28 -10.11
CA SER A 374 0.07 3.47 -9.43
C SER A 374 0.04 4.74 -10.28
N PHE A 375 0.19 4.57 -11.59
CA PHE A 375 0.03 5.65 -12.55
C PHE A 375 -1.41 5.82 -12.99
N LEU A 376 -2.18 4.74 -13.06
CA LEU A 376 -3.55 4.74 -13.54
C LEU A 376 -4.51 4.25 -12.45
N THR A 377 -5.69 4.84 -12.41
CA THR A 377 -6.76 4.44 -11.48
C THR A 377 -8.11 4.52 -12.16
N ILE A 378 -9.02 3.63 -11.79
CA ILE A 378 -10.37 3.57 -12.34
C ILE A 378 -11.32 4.19 -11.33
N ARG A 379 -12.09 5.19 -11.77
CA ARG A 379 -13.18 5.79 -10.98
C ARG A 379 -14.46 5.72 -11.80
N GLY A 380 -15.42 4.90 -11.34
CA GLY A 380 -16.60 4.57 -12.15
C GLY A 380 -16.17 3.86 -13.43
N GLU A 381 -16.52 4.41 -14.60
CA GLU A 381 -16.16 3.84 -15.91
C GLU A 381 -14.95 4.53 -16.58
N ALA A 382 -14.31 5.48 -15.89
CA ALA A 382 -13.22 6.28 -16.45
C ALA A 382 -11.89 5.99 -15.75
N VAL A 383 -10.84 5.94 -16.56
CA VAL A 383 -9.44 5.81 -16.17
C VAL A 383 -8.83 7.20 -16.04
N TYR A 384 -8.15 7.42 -14.92
CA TYR A 384 -7.47 8.65 -14.55
C TYR A 384 -5.98 8.38 -14.42
N VAL A 385 -5.15 9.38 -14.72
CA VAL A 385 -3.77 9.37 -14.22
C VAL A 385 -3.83 9.75 -12.76
N THR A 386 -3.31 8.90 -11.87
CA THR A 386 -3.35 9.06 -10.41
C THR A 386 -2.79 10.42 -9.96
N HIS A 387 -1.85 11.00 -10.71
CA HIS A 387 -1.33 12.35 -10.47
C HIS A 387 -1.02 13.14 -11.76
N SER A 388 -1.37 14.43 -11.83
CA SER A 388 -1.05 15.33 -12.94
C SER A 388 0.46 15.57 -13.08
N SER A 389 1.23 15.54 -11.99
CA SER A 389 2.70 15.52 -12.12
C SER A 389 3.24 14.14 -12.52
N ALA A 390 2.53 13.04 -12.23
CA ALA A 390 2.85 11.75 -12.82
C ALA A 390 2.58 11.77 -14.34
N ARG A 391 1.51 12.44 -14.79
CA ARG A 391 1.26 12.68 -16.22
C ARG A 391 2.41 13.44 -16.87
N LYS A 392 2.89 14.52 -16.25
CA LYS A 392 4.04 15.30 -16.76
C LYS A 392 5.32 14.48 -16.78
N PHE A 393 5.55 13.66 -15.76
CA PHE A 393 6.66 12.72 -15.71
C PHE A 393 6.57 11.69 -16.84
N LEU A 394 5.44 11.00 -17.00
CA LEU A 394 5.20 10.02 -18.05
C LEU A 394 5.37 10.66 -19.43
N ALA A 395 4.82 11.85 -19.67
CA ALA A 395 5.03 12.56 -20.93
C ALA A 395 6.53 12.82 -21.19
N THR A 396 7.29 13.19 -20.17
CA THR A 396 8.73 13.41 -20.34
C THR A 396 9.48 12.11 -20.65
N GLU A 397 9.23 11.02 -19.92
CA GLU A 397 9.97 9.76 -20.05
C GLU A 397 9.55 8.91 -21.25
N VAL A 398 8.25 8.86 -21.54
CA VAL A 398 7.70 8.07 -22.66
C VAL A 398 8.10 8.71 -23.99
N PHE A 399 7.98 10.04 -24.13
CA PHE A 399 8.39 10.74 -25.36
C PHE A 399 9.90 10.95 -25.51
N SER A 400 10.70 10.71 -24.46
CA SER A 400 12.17 10.69 -24.58
C SER A 400 12.71 9.41 -25.23
N ARG A 401 11.91 8.32 -25.32
CA ARG A 401 12.31 7.10 -26.05
C ARG A 401 12.28 7.29 -27.56
N ASP A 402 11.29 8.04 -28.08
CA ASP A 402 11.14 8.26 -29.52
C ASP A 402 12.33 9.01 -30.15
N SER A 403 13.10 9.76 -29.36
CA SER A 403 14.27 10.50 -29.87
C SER A 403 15.58 9.69 -29.87
N ASN A 404 15.67 8.62 -29.08
CA ASN A 404 16.86 7.76 -29.04
C ASN A 404 16.77 6.56 -29.99
N GLU A 405 15.56 6.09 -30.33
CA GLU A 405 15.38 4.99 -31.29
C GLU A 405 15.37 5.43 -32.76
N THR A 406 15.08 6.71 -33.06
CA THR A 406 15.17 7.26 -34.44
C THR A 406 16.58 7.34 -35.02
N SER A 407 17.62 6.99 -34.25
CA SER A 407 19.00 6.93 -34.76
C SER A 407 19.36 5.58 -35.37
N GLN A 408 18.54 4.53 -35.21
CA GLN A 408 18.79 3.20 -35.75
C GLN A 408 17.49 2.49 -36.14
N THR A 409 16.79 2.99 -37.16
CA THR A 409 16.08 2.18 -38.17
C THR A 409 15.31 3.12 -39.11
N GLY A 410 15.69 3.11 -40.38
CA GLY A 410 14.99 3.87 -41.42
C GLY A 410 13.64 3.24 -41.73
N GLY A 411 12.54 3.89 -41.32
CA GLY A 411 11.18 3.53 -41.66
C GLY A 411 10.33 4.78 -41.86
N ARG A 412 9.87 5.00 -43.10
CA ARG A 412 9.11 6.18 -43.54
C ARG A 412 7.81 6.36 -42.75
N PHE A 413 7.65 7.50 -42.06
CA PHE A 413 6.35 8.10 -41.81
C PHE A 413 6.08 9.20 -42.85
N LEU A 414 4.93 9.11 -43.52
CA LEU A 414 4.44 10.11 -44.47
C LEU A 414 4.09 11.41 -43.74
N PRO A 415 4.48 12.60 -44.24
CA PRO A 415 4.12 13.85 -43.61
C PRO A 415 2.63 14.15 -43.82
N MET A 416 1.92 14.42 -42.73
CA MET A 416 0.58 15.00 -42.72
C MET A 416 0.60 16.34 -43.47
N ARG A 417 -0.31 16.50 -44.44
CA ARG A 417 -0.52 17.77 -45.15
C ARG A 417 -1.01 18.84 -44.17
N PRO A 418 -0.56 20.10 -44.30
CA PRO A 418 -1.14 21.20 -43.55
C PRO A 418 -2.51 21.56 -44.15
N ASP A 419 -3.57 21.34 -43.38
CA ASP A 419 -4.91 21.78 -43.76
C ASP A 419 -5.02 23.31 -43.71
N THR A 420 -5.55 23.81 -44.82
CA THR A 420 -5.82 25.20 -45.14
C THR A 420 -6.92 25.79 -44.25
N SER A 421 -6.65 26.98 -43.72
CA SER A 421 -7.64 27.90 -43.15
C SER A 421 -8.75 28.23 -44.15
N PRO A 422 -10.01 28.37 -43.70
CA PRO A 422 -10.97 29.23 -44.36
C PRO A 422 -11.39 30.38 -43.44
N MET A 423 -10.88 31.57 -43.77
CA MET A 423 -11.52 32.83 -43.41
C MET A 423 -12.52 33.20 -44.51
N ALA A 424 -13.67 33.75 -44.11
CA ALA A 424 -14.71 34.42 -44.89
C ALA A 424 -15.78 33.54 -45.57
N ALA A 425 -17.00 33.56 -45.00
CA ALA A 425 -18.14 34.32 -45.52
C ALA A 425 -19.42 33.93 -44.77
N TYR A 426 -20.09 34.87 -44.14
CA TYR A 426 -21.45 35.33 -44.48
C TYR A 426 -21.92 36.36 -43.44
N LYS A 427 -22.70 37.31 -43.96
CA LYS A 427 -23.26 38.55 -43.38
C LYS A 427 -23.79 38.49 -41.96
#